data_AF-J4TFP7-F1
#
_entry.id   AF-J4TFP7-F1
#
_cell.length_a   1.000
_cell.length_b   1.000
_cell.length_c   1.000
_cell.angle_alpha   90.00
_cell.angle_beta   90.00
_cell.angle_gamma   90.00
#
_symmetry.space_group_name_H-M   'P 1'
#
loop_
_entity.id
_entity.type
_entity.pdbx_description
1 polymer ?
#
loop_
_entity_poly.entity_id
_entity_poly.type
_entity_poly.pdbx_seq_one_letter_code
_entity_poly.pdbx_strand_id
1 'polypeptide(L)'
;MRDGYLAVVADLVARRTTALWRRLLSSPVLTLNGWVAFNLPRTVTALGGALLTGLVAVHVYLLATEPGLPRYFAGYVLVLAAGCLTAATAMVVGIRPAVPQAGWYLGSLVCAAFLALYLVTRWVSLPGLVTVTARWDFAPGTLGMACAAAFIAVHTTVLSGINVAYPRRRQWHD
;
A
#
# COMPACT_ATOMS: atom_id res chain seq x y z
N MET A 1 -7.48 -24.05 20.45
CA MET A 1 -5.99 -24.17 20.40
C MET A 1 -5.39 -24.04 19.00
N ARG A 2 -6.12 -24.26 17.89
CA ARG A 2 -5.59 -24.11 16.52
C ARG A 2 -5.41 -22.65 16.05
N ASP A 3 -6.16 -21.71 16.62
CA ASP A 3 -6.18 -20.32 16.13
C ASP A 3 -4.93 -19.51 16.51
N GLY A 4 -4.31 -19.81 17.66
CA GLY A 4 -3.08 -19.15 18.09
C GLY A 4 -1.85 -19.52 17.26
N TYR A 5 -1.81 -20.73 16.72
CA TYR A 5 -0.67 -21.21 15.94
C TYR A 5 -0.60 -20.53 14.56
N LEU A 6 -1.74 -20.30 13.92
CA LEU A 6 -1.82 -19.60 12.64
C LEU A 6 -1.42 -18.12 12.77
N ALA A 7 -1.81 -17.45 13.87
CA ALA A 7 -1.42 -16.08 14.13
C ALA A 7 0.10 -15.94 14.35
N VAL A 8 0.71 -16.87 15.10
CA VAL A 8 2.16 -16.87 15.34
C VAL A 8 2.95 -17.17 14.06
N VAL A 9 2.48 -18.11 13.23
CA VAL A 9 3.12 -18.41 11.95
C VAL A 9 2.97 -17.24 10.97
N ALA A 10 1.81 -16.60 10.90
CA ALA A 10 1.60 -15.41 10.07
C ALA A 10 2.52 -14.25 10.50
N ASP A 11 2.67 -14.03 11.80
CA ASP A 11 3.56 -13.00 12.35
C ASP A 11 5.04 -13.32 12.11
N LEU A 12 5.46 -14.59 12.24
CA LEU A 12 6.81 -15.04 11.90
C LEU A 12 7.11 -14.90 10.40
N VAL A 13 6.18 -15.28 9.53
CA VAL A 13 6.31 -15.12 8.08
C VAL A 13 6.34 -13.63 7.72
N ALA A 14 5.53 -12.79 8.33
CA ALA A 14 5.55 -11.34 8.12
C ALA A 14 6.88 -10.71 8.56
N ARG A 15 7.42 -11.11 9.72
CA ARG A 15 8.74 -10.65 10.21
C ARG A 15 9.89 -11.11 9.32
N ARG A 16 9.82 -12.37 8.85
CA ARG A 16 10.88 -12.94 8.01
C ARG A 16 10.85 -12.36 6.59
N THR A 17 9.67 -12.18 6.02
CA THR A 17 9.50 -11.52 4.72
C THR A 17 9.93 -10.06 4.79
N THR A 18 9.55 -9.30 5.82
CA THR A 18 10.03 -7.91 6.00
C THR A 18 11.54 -7.82 6.18
N ALA A 19 12.18 -8.76 6.89
CA ALA A 19 13.64 -8.80 7.01
C ALA A 19 14.35 -9.09 5.68
N LEU A 20 13.82 -10.03 4.90
CA LEU A 20 14.37 -10.43 3.61
C LEU A 20 14.17 -9.32 2.56
N TRP A 21 12.99 -8.70 2.56
CA TRP A 21 12.68 -7.51 1.77
C TRP A 21 13.61 -6.35 2.11
N ARG A 22 13.87 -6.09 3.39
CA ARG A 22 14.80 -5.04 3.81
C ARG A 22 16.21 -5.31 3.29
N ARG A 23 16.70 -6.55 3.38
CA ARG A 23 18.02 -6.93 2.83
C ARG A 23 18.12 -6.73 1.31
N LEU A 24 17.09 -7.08 0.56
CA LEU A 24 17.09 -6.93 -0.90
C LEU A 24 17.06 -5.45 -1.31
N LEU A 25 16.21 -4.65 -0.66
CA LEU A 25 16.07 -3.21 -0.93
C LEU A 25 17.25 -2.36 -0.44
N SER A 26 18.01 -2.84 0.55
CA SER A 26 19.23 -2.19 1.04
C SER A 26 20.49 -2.59 0.26
N SER A 27 20.37 -3.30 -0.87
CA SER A 27 21.55 -3.66 -1.67
C SER A 27 22.17 -2.41 -2.33
N PRO A 28 23.52 -2.30 -2.38
CA PRO A 28 24.23 -1.13 -2.92
C PRO A 28 23.84 -0.75 -4.36
N VAL A 29 23.39 -1.75 -5.12
CA VAL A 29 22.93 -1.61 -6.50
C VAL A 29 21.59 -0.88 -6.57
N LEU A 30 20.67 -1.16 -5.63
CA LEU A 30 19.36 -0.50 -5.53
C LEU A 30 19.42 0.86 -4.84
N THR A 31 20.45 1.13 -4.03
CA THR A 31 20.65 2.45 -3.41
C THR A 31 21.41 3.43 -4.31
N LEU A 32 21.74 3.05 -5.56
CA LEU A 32 22.53 3.84 -6.52
C LEU A 32 23.78 4.44 -5.86
N ASN A 33 24.48 3.66 -5.01
CA ASN A 33 25.64 4.11 -4.23
C ASN A 33 25.41 5.40 -3.38
N GLY A 34 24.17 5.80 -3.10
CA GLY A 34 23.86 7.02 -2.37
C GLY A 34 24.06 8.32 -3.18
N TRP A 35 24.28 8.26 -4.49
CA TRP A 35 24.53 9.44 -5.35
C TRP A 35 23.27 10.26 -5.66
N VAL A 36 22.07 9.68 -5.60
CA VAL A 36 20.80 10.38 -5.83
C VAL A 36 19.88 10.15 -4.64
N ALA A 37 19.82 11.11 -3.72
CA ALA A 37 18.88 11.10 -2.59
C ALA A 37 17.98 12.33 -2.67
N PHE A 38 16.69 12.13 -3.00
CA PHE A 38 15.72 13.23 -3.02
C PHE A 38 15.27 13.55 -1.59
N ASN A 39 15.73 14.68 -1.06
CA ASN A 39 15.43 15.15 0.29
C ASN A 39 14.12 15.96 0.34
N LEU A 40 13.01 15.40 -0.17
CA LEU A 40 11.68 16.00 -0.12
C LEU A 40 10.71 15.17 0.76
N PRO A 41 10.96 15.06 2.08
CA PRO A 41 10.22 14.17 2.98
C PRO A 41 8.72 14.43 3.02
N ARG A 42 8.29 15.69 2.88
CA ARG A 42 6.87 16.03 2.82
C ARG A 42 6.24 15.65 1.49
N THR A 43 6.94 15.82 0.37
CA THR A 43 6.43 15.48 -0.96
C THR A 43 6.26 13.97 -1.10
N VAL A 44 7.24 13.19 -0.64
CA VAL A 44 7.17 11.72 -0.66
C VAL A 44 6.01 11.21 0.21
N THR A 45 5.85 11.76 1.42
CA THR A 45 4.72 11.41 2.29
C THR A 45 3.38 11.85 1.68
N ALA A 46 3.30 13.05 1.10
CA ALA A 46 2.10 13.54 0.42
C ALA A 46 1.73 12.68 -0.79
N LEU A 47 2.72 12.25 -1.58
CA LEU A 47 2.53 11.32 -2.69
C LEU A 47 2.00 9.97 -2.19
N GLY A 48 2.61 9.40 -1.16
CA GLY A 48 2.12 8.16 -0.54
C GLY A 48 0.67 8.30 -0.05
N GLY A 49 0.35 9.41 0.63
CA GLY A 49 -1.03 9.72 1.04
C GLY A 49 -1.98 9.85 -0.15
N ALA A 50 -1.59 10.56 -1.21
CA ALA A 50 -2.37 10.76 -2.41
C ALA A 50 -2.66 9.45 -3.16
N LEU A 51 -1.71 8.51 -3.17
CA LEU A 51 -1.90 7.19 -3.78
C LEU A 51 -2.91 6.34 -2.99
N LEU A 52 -2.84 6.38 -1.65
CA LEU A 52 -3.82 5.70 -0.79
C LEU A 52 -5.21 6.31 -0.93
N THR A 53 -5.33 7.64 -0.92
CA THR A 53 -6.63 8.31 -1.09
C THR A 53 -7.17 8.14 -2.51
N GLY A 54 -6.33 8.12 -3.54
CA GLY A 54 -6.71 7.79 -4.91
C GLY A 54 -7.30 6.38 -5.01
N LEU A 55 -6.69 5.40 -4.35
CA LEU A 55 -7.25 4.04 -4.27
C LEU A 55 -8.63 4.02 -3.60
N VAL A 56 -8.83 4.79 -2.53
CA VAL A 56 -10.14 4.95 -1.88
C VAL A 56 -11.15 5.61 -2.82
N ALA A 57 -10.76 6.69 -3.49
CA ALA A 57 -11.62 7.44 -4.40
C ALA A 57 -12.14 6.55 -5.55
N VAL A 58 -11.29 5.71 -6.13
CA VAL A 58 -11.68 4.71 -7.13
C VAL A 58 -12.78 3.78 -6.62
N HIS A 59 -12.66 3.27 -5.39
CA HIS A 59 -13.63 2.33 -4.84
C HIS A 59 -14.94 3.01 -4.42
N VAL A 60 -14.87 4.26 -3.94
CA VAL A 60 -16.06 5.07 -3.67
C VAL A 60 -16.80 5.41 -4.97
N TYR A 61 -16.06 5.74 -6.03
CA TYR A 61 -16.63 5.94 -7.36
C TYR A 61 -17.41 4.70 -7.81
N LEU A 62 -16.83 3.50 -7.69
CA LEU A 62 -17.53 2.25 -8.03
C LEU A 62 -18.82 2.06 -7.24
N LEU A 63 -18.81 2.32 -5.92
CA LEU A 63 -20.04 2.24 -5.11
C LEU A 63 -21.11 3.24 -5.55
N ALA A 64 -20.71 4.39 -6.08
CA ALA A 64 -21.62 5.44 -6.51
C ALA A 64 -22.17 5.21 -7.92
N THR A 65 -21.39 4.59 -8.82
CA THR A 65 -21.74 4.50 -10.25
C THR A 65 -22.21 3.14 -10.70
N GLU A 66 -21.83 2.06 -10.04
CA GLU A 66 -22.23 0.70 -10.46
C GLU A 66 -23.51 0.26 -9.71
N PRO A 67 -24.65 0.13 -10.41
CA PRO A 67 -25.87 -0.34 -9.79
C PRO A 67 -25.80 -1.84 -9.49
N GLY A 68 -26.49 -2.29 -8.44
CA GLY A 68 -26.64 -3.71 -8.13
C GLY A 68 -25.40 -4.37 -7.52
N LEU A 69 -24.42 -3.59 -7.04
CA LEU A 69 -23.28 -4.14 -6.33
C LEU A 69 -23.71 -4.90 -5.06
N PRO A 70 -23.20 -6.12 -4.83
CA PRO A 70 -23.50 -6.89 -3.63
C PRO A 70 -23.04 -6.19 -2.35
N ARG A 71 -23.80 -6.36 -1.25
CA ARG A 71 -23.46 -5.74 0.05
C ARG A 71 -22.08 -6.12 0.57
N TYR A 72 -21.60 -7.33 0.26
CA TYR A 72 -20.25 -7.75 0.66
C TYR A 72 -19.16 -6.92 -0.03
N PHE A 73 -19.40 -6.40 -1.24
CA PHE A 73 -18.48 -5.48 -1.92
C PHE A 73 -18.40 -4.14 -1.19
N ALA A 74 -19.53 -3.60 -0.75
CA ALA A 74 -19.55 -2.39 0.09
C ALA A 74 -18.78 -2.61 1.42
N GLY A 75 -18.95 -3.76 2.06
CA GLY A 75 -18.17 -4.13 3.24
C GLY A 75 -16.66 -4.17 2.98
N TYR A 76 -16.26 -4.76 1.85
CA TYR A 76 -14.87 -4.75 1.40
C TYR A 76 -14.33 -3.32 1.17
N VAL A 77 -15.09 -2.46 0.48
CA VAL A 77 -14.69 -1.06 0.23
C VAL A 77 -14.53 -0.30 1.54
N LEU A 78 -15.42 -0.50 2.52
CA LEU A 78 -15.31 0.13 3.83
C LEU A 78 -14.03 -0.29 4.56
N VAL A 79 -13.70 -1.58 4.56
CA VAL A 79 -12.47 -2.10 5.20
C VAL A 79 -11.23 -1.56 4.50
N LEU A 80 -11.22 -1.56 3.16
CA LEU A 80 -10.13 -1.01 2.36
C LEU A 80 -9.94 0.48 2.64
N ALA A 81 -11.02 1.26 2.61
CA ALA A 81 -10.99 2.69 2.88
C ALA A 81 -10.48 3.00 4.28
N ALA A 82 -10.99 2.29 5.30
CA ALA A 82 -10.51 2.44 6.67
C ALA A 82 -9.01 2.15 6.80
N GLY A 83 -8.52 1.07 6.18
CA GLY A 83 -7.10 0.72 6.16
C GLY A 83 -6.23 1.79 5.49
N CYS A 84 -6.62 2.24 4.30
CA CYS A 84 -5.91 3.27 3.55
C CYS A 84 -5.88 4.62 4.29
N LEU A 85 -7.02 5.07 4.81
CA LEU A 85 -7.10 6.35 5.52
C LEU A 85 -6.34 6.31 6.84
N THR A 86 -6.43 5.21 7.59
CA THR A 86 -5.65 5.02 8.82
C THR A 86 -4.15 5.07 8.54
N ALA A 87 -3.69 4.38 7.48
CA ALA A 87 -2.29 4.43 7.05
C ALA A 87 -1.86 5.84 6.64
N ALA A 88 -2.64 6.52 5.80
CA ALA A 88 -2.35 7.87 5.34
C ALA A 88 -2.28 8.88 6.51
N THR A 89 -3.22 8.80 7.46
CA THR A 89 -3.19 9.63 8.66
C THR A 89 -1.96 9.32 9.51
N ALA A 90 -1.66 8.05 9.77
CA ALA A 90 -0.46 7.66 10.54
C ALA A 90 0.84 8.16 9.90
N MET A 91 0.94 8.20 8.56
CA MET A 91 2.10 8.74 7.84
C MET A 91 2.37 10.24 8.11
N VAL A 92 1.34 11.02 8.44
CA VAL A 92 1.45 12.47 8.66
C VAL A 92 1.57 12.84 10.14
N VAL A 93 1.07 11.99 11.04
CA VAL A 93 1.08 12.23 12.48
C VAL A 93 2.50 12.07 13.05
N GLY A 94 3.21 13.19 13.16
CA GLY A 94 4.61 13.28 13.61
C GLY A 94 4.84 13.15 15.13
N ILE A 95 3.88 12.62 15.90
CA ILE A 95 3.97 12.56 17.37
C ILE A 95 5.13 11.65 17.82
N ARG A 96 5.37 10.55 17.10
CA ARG A 96 6.50 9.63 17.32
C ARG A 96 7.03 9.14 15.98
N PRO A 97 8.35 8.98 15.80
CA PRO A 97 8.91 8.51 14.53
C PRO A 97 8.45 7.10 14.14
N ALA A 98 8.02 6.29 15.11
CA ALA A 98 7.44 4.97 14.88
C ALA A 98 6.06 5.02 14.19
N VAL A 99 5.28 6.11 14.38
CA VAL A 99 3.90 6.20 13.86
C VAL A 99 3.89 6.37 12.33
N PRO A 100 4.67 7.30 11.73
CA PRO A 100 4.78 7.38 10.28
C PRO A 100 5.31 6.10 9.64
N GLN A 101 6.28 5.45 10.28
CA GLN A 101 6.82 4.18 9.79
C GLN A 101 5.78 3.06 9.82
N ALA A 102 4.97 2.98 10.88
CA ALA A 102 3.85 2.05 10.95
C ALA A 102 2.80 2.33 9.86
N GLY A 103 2.52 3.62 9.58
CA GLY A 103 1.64 4.02 8.48
C GLY A 103 2.11 3.52 7.11
N TRP A 104 3.40 3.66 6.80
CA TRP A 104 3.98 3.13 5.56
C TRP A 104 3.85 1.60 5.44
N TYR A 105 4.14 0.86 6.51
CA TYR A 105 3.99 -0.60 6.50
C TYR A 105 2.53 -1.03 6.38
N LEU A 106 1.62 -0.37 7.10
CA LEU A 106 0.19 -0.64 7.00
C LEU A 106 -0.32 -0.37 5.58
N GLY A 107 0.06 0.77 4.98
CA GLY A 107 -0.27 1.09 3.60
C GLY A 107 0.21 0.02 2.63
N SER A 108 1.45 -0.48 2.78
CA SER A 108 1.96 -1.55 1.92
C SER A 108 1.24 -2.87 2.12
N LEU A 109 0.87 -3.22 3.36
CA LEU A 109 0.09 -4.42 3.63
C LEU A 109 -1.27 -4.35 2.94
N VAL A 110 -1.97 -3.21 3.08
CA VAL A 110 -3.28 -2.98 2.46
C VAL A 110 -3.18 -3.01 0.93
N CYS A 111 -2.18 -2.32 0.34
CA CYS A 111 -1.96 -2.34 -1.10
C CYS A 111 -1.58 -3.73 -1.63
N ALA A 112 -0.77 -4.50 -0.89
CA ALA A 112 -0.42 -5.87 -1.29
C ALA A 112 -1.62 -6.80 -1.22
N ALA A 113 -2.44 -6.72 -0.17
CA ALA A 113 -3.68 -7.48 -0.05
C ALA A 113 -4.66 -7.12 -1.18
N PHE A 114 -4.81 -5.83 -1.49
CA PHE A 114 -5.59 -5.34 -2.62
C PHE A 114 -5.09 -5.92 -3.95
N LEU A 115 -3.78 -5.84 -4.23
CA LEU A 115 -3.21 -6.35 -5.48
C LEU A 115 -3.38 -7.87 -5.61
N ALA A 116 -3.20 -8.62 -4.52
CA ALA A 116 -3.42 -10.06 -4.52
C ALA A 116 -4.88 -10.39 -4.86
N LEU A 117 -5.84 -9.72 -4.20
CA LEU A 117 -7.27 -9.90 -4.49
C LEU A 117 -7.61 -9.48 -5.93
N TYR A 118 -7.09 -8.34 -6.38
CA TYR A 118 -7.27 -7.85 -7.74
C TYR A 118 -6.79 -8.87 -8.77
N LEU A 119 -5.59 -9.43 -8.60
CA LEU A 119 -5.05 -10.43 -9.51
C LEU A 119 -5.85 -11.73 -9.49
N VAL A 120 -6.24 -12.23 -8.31
CA VAL A 120 -7.09 -13.44 -8.19
C VAL A 120 -8.42 -13.24 -8.90
N THR A 121 -9.04 -12.08 -8.71
CA THR A 121 -10.32 -11.74 -9.35
C THR A 121 -10.19 -11.47 -10.86
N ARG A 122 -8.99 -11.44 -11.45
CA ARG A 122 -8.80 -11.48 -12.91
C ARG A 122 -8.97 -12.87 -13.51
N TRP A 123 -8.80 -13.92 -12.70
CA TRP A 123 -8.97 -15.31 -13.14
C TRP A 123 -10.33 -15.89 -12.71
N VAL A 124 -10.93 -15.34 -11.67
CA VAL A 124 -12.18 -15.86 -11.09
C VAL A 124 -13.23 -14.75 -11.02
N SER A 125 -14.41 -15.01 -11.58
CA SER A 125 -15.57 -14.14 -11.44
C SER A 125 -16.23 -14.36 -10.08
N LEU A 126 -16.55 -13.27 -9.38
CA LEU A 126 -17.32 -13.34 -8.14
C LEU A 126 -18.82 -13.17 -8.41
N PRO A 127 -19.71 -13.93 -7.73
CA PRO A 127 -21.15 -13.84 -7.94
C PRO A 127 -21.68 -12.41 -7.71
N GLY A 128 -22.27 -11.79 -8.74
CA GLY A 128 -22.76 -10.40 -8.64
C GLY A 128 -21.70 -9.31 -8.82
N LEU A 129 -20.46 -9.68 -9.18
CA LEU A 129 -19.38 -8.73 -9.52
C LEU A 129 -18.79 -9.00 -10.91
N VAL A 130 -19.51 -9.70 -11.77
CA VAL A 130 -19.06 -10.07 -13.14
C VAL A 130 -18.73 -8.86 -14.01
N THR A 131 -19.31 -7.70 -13.70
CA THR A 131 -19.02 -6.43 -14.40
C THR A 131 -17.66 -5.83 -14.03
N VAL A 132 -17.15 -6.13 -12.83
CA VAL A 132 -15.90 -5.55 -12.29
C VAL A 132 -14.77 -6.59 -12.11
N THR A 133 -15.09 -7.88 -12.15
CA THR A 133 -14.17 -9.01 -12.04
C THR A 133 -13.98 -9.73 -13.40
N ALA A 134 -12.94 -10.55 -13.52
CA ALA A 134 -12.55 -11.31 -14.71
C ALA A 134 -12.31 -10.49 -15.99
N ARG A 135 -12.06 -9.18 -15.86
CA ARG A 135 -11.89 -8.24 -16.98
C ARG A 135 -10.66 -7.38 -16.84
N TRP A 136 -9.68 -7.52 -17.72
CA TRP A 136 -8.45 -6.71 -17.69
C TRP A 136 -8.65 -5.28 -18.19
N ASP A 137 -9.69 -5.05 -18.99
CA ASP A 137 -10.08 -3.79 -19.61
C ASP A 137 -10.91 -2.86 -18.69
N PHE A 138 -11.18 -3.28 -17.45
CA PHE A 138 -11.95 -2.47 -16.51
C PHE A 138 -11.12 -1.30 -15.94
N ALA A 139 -11.30 -0.11 -16.51
CA ALA A 139 -10.49 1.08 -16.23
C ALA A 139 -10.40 1.47 -14.74
N PRO A 140 -11.50 1.50 -13.95
CA PRO A 140 -11.39 1.78 -12.51
C PRO A 140 -10.52 0.76 -11.78
N GLY A 141 -10.63 -0.52 -12.13
CA GLY A 141 -9.79 -1.58 -11.56
C GLY A 141 -8.31 -1.37 -11.88
N THR A 142 -7.98 -1.03 -13.12
CA THR A 142 -6.59 -0.75 -13.54
C THR A 142 -6.02 0.49 -12.87
N LEU A 143 -6.83 1.54 -12.69
CA LEU A 143 -6.41 2.72 -11.93
C LEU A 143 -6.14 2.38 -10.45
N GLY A 144 -7.01 1.58 -9.82
CA GLY A 144 -6.78 1.09 -8.46
C GLY A 144 -5.49 0.27 -8.35
N MET A 145 -5.23 -0.63 -9.30
CA MET A 145 -3.97 -1.38 -9.41
C MET A 145 -2.77 -0.45 -9.53
N ALA A 146 -2.84 0.56 -10.39
CA ALA A 146 -1.76 1.52 -10.58
C ALA A 146 -1.47 2.30 -9.28
N CYS A 147 -2.50 2.78 -8.57
CA CYS A 147 -2.32 3.46 -7.28
C CYS A 147 -1.63 2.56 -6.24
N ALA A 148 -2.08 1.31 -6.11
CA ALA A 148 -1.52 0.36 -5.15
C ALA A 148 -0.08 -0.05 -5.49
N ALA A 149 0.19 -0.34 -6.76
CA ALA A 149 1.53 -0.69 -7.23
C ALA A 149 2.50 0.50 -7.08
N ALA A 150 2.06 1.71 -7.44
CA ALA A 150 2.84 2.92 -7.25
C ALA A 150 3.11 3.20 -5.77
N PHE A 151 2.16 2.97 -4.86
CA PHE A 151 2.39 3.13 -3.42
C PHE A 151 3.50 2.19 -2.93
N ILE A 152 3.43 0.92 -3.33
CA ILE A 152 4.48 -0.05 -2.98
C ILE A 152 5.82 0.40 -3.55
N ALA A 153 5.88 0.82 -4.81
CA ALA A 153 7.10 1.35 -5.43
C ALA A 153 7.65 2.59 -4.68
N VAL A 154 6.79 3.50 -4.24
CA VAL A 154 7.22 4.65 -3.42
C VAL A 154 7.79 4.15 -2.10
N HIS A 155 7.11 3.25 -1.39
CA HIS A 155 7.62 2.74 -0.12
C HIS A 155 8.95 1.96 -0.28
N THR A 156 9.14 1.21 -1.37
CA THR A 156 10.42 0.54 -1.62
C THR A 156 11.55 1.54 -1.82
N THR A 157 11.31 2.67 -2.50
CA THR A 157 12.31 3.75 -2.63
C THR A 157 12.64 4.44 -1.31
N VAL A 158 11.68 4.48 -0.37
CA VAL A 158 11.89 4.99 0.99
C VAL A 158 12.76 4.02 1.80
N LEU A 159 12.52 2.71 1.65
CA LEU A 159 13.30 1.67 2.33
C LEU A 159 14.72 1.52 1.77
N SER A 160 14.92 1.74 0.48
CA SER A 160 16.25 1.76 -0.15
C SER A 160 17.04 3.03 0.14
N GLY A 161 16.40 4.07 0.71
CA GLY A 161 17.06 5.34 1.02
C GLY A 161 17.29 6.26 -0.19
N ILE A 162 16.70 5.94 -1.35
CA ILE A 162 16.63 6.85 -2.51
C ILE A 162 15.75 8.06 -2.17
N ASN A 163 14.61 7.80 -1.52
CA ASN A 163 13.69 8.83 -1.05
C ASN A 163 13.73 8.93 0.47
N VAL A 164 13.78 10.14 0.99
CA VAL A 164 13.58 10.39 2.42
C VAL A 164 12.10 10.66 2.65
N ALA A 165 11.47 10.02 3.65
CA ALA A 165 10.09 10.29 4.06
C ALA A 165 10.04 10.98 5.43
N TYR A 166 9.02 11.79 5.67
CA TYR A 166 8.81 12.45 6.96
C TYR A 166 8.67 11.38 8.08
N PRO A 167 9.31 11.54 9.27
CA PRO A 167 9.96 12.73 9.80
C PRO A 167 11.49 12.79 9.63
N ARG A 168 12.11 11.81 8.97
CA ARG A 168 13.58 11.81 8.81
C ARG A 168 14.00 12.94 7.85
N ARG A 169 15.12 13.59 8.16
CA ARG A 169 15.82 14.51 7.26
C ARG A 169 17.27 14.01 7.16
N ARG A 170 17.83 13.96 5.95
CA ARG A 170 19.26 13.77 5.74
C ARG A 170 19.89 15.17 5.69
N GLN A 171 20.76 15.51 6.65
CA GLN A 171 21.56 16.74 6.58
C GLN A 171 22.64 16.54 5.51
N TRP A 172 22.60 17.33 4.44
CA TRP A 172 23.62 17.41 3.39
C TRP A 172 24.61 18.53 3.72
N HIS A 173 25.27 18.43 4.88
CA HIS A 173 26.42 19.27 5.17
C HIS A 173 27.60 18.36 5.42
N ASP A 174 28.40 18.19 4.37
CA ASP A 174 29.86 18.18 4.39
C ASP A 174 30.32 19.06 3.22
#